data_AF-A0A7X8VUB5-F1
#
_entry.id   AF-A0A7X8VUB5-F1
#
_cell.length_a   1.000
_cell.length_b   1.000
_cell.length_c   1.000
_cell.angle_alpha   90.00
_cell.angle_beta   90.00
_cell.angle_gamma   90.00
#
_symmetry.space_group_name_H-M   'P 1'
#
loop_
_entity.id
_entity.type
_entity.pdbx_description
1 polymer ?
#
loop_
_entity_poly.entity_id
_entity_poly.type
_entity_poly.pdbx_seq_one_letter_code
_entity_poly.pdbx_strand_id
1 'polypeptide(L)'
;MLGNNEKIQGINPGEVFAKMLGELPWASLKTYVQANAPLLKLCTSGGYRLEPQRRERVEKLILREAEKNSFSEAICNGVFASWYPVHQHLHKNLEDYFHSEQYKEWRTAQGLSEDDYVLTDEKFNEFFQIADLQAWKILLCFSPLKFTSEQAEKILDQQQGNSELLEKIVALEAELDELRRKSVQGDSELERLRSKAKADTSEIQELKKSARQQKAEIESLQQKFEGSQAEVKRLNQRLQDSDQSLQARETVLREELNRDILRYQNDNTRLSKDLATWQSKYEEQRLQNRGYMSDAAAAEKLRLQAERERDTALEEVTTCRNFADLLLSRIDWPKVGAAMKMSPTIRRNFNSLVKRLNYEEDRTLSIEGTLPEFWGKLCSDERELIKKISRSNTLEVQNGDVEAFWSELGESFADVRINLEARLFMLGMLHDIFFQVFSEDTLAAPVLPPAKARKN
;
A
#
# COMPACT_ATOMS: atom_id res chain seq x y z
N MET A 1 -61.84 -122.75 4.77
CA MET A 1 -61.39 -121.50 4.13
C MET A 1 -62.66 -120.81 3.70
N LEU A 2 -62.95 -119.64 4.25
CA LEU A 2 -64.16 -118.89 3.89
C LEU A 2 -63.98 -118.41 2.44
N GLY A 3 -64.85 -118.87 1.53
CA GLY A 3 -64.98 -118.29 0.20
C GLY A 3 -65.98 -117.14 0.21
N ASN A 4 -65.89 -116.22 -0.76
CA ASN A 4 -66.66 -114.97 -0.89
C ASN A 4 -68.20 -115.04 -0.74
N ASN A 5 -68.78 -116.23 -0.64
CA ASN A 5 -70.22 -116.44 -0.52
C ASN A 5 -70.67 -117.04 0.83
N GLU A 6 -69.77 -117.22 1.80
CA GLU A 6 -70.16 -117.63 3.16
C GLU A 6 -70.61 -116.41 3.97
N LYS A 7 -71.80 -116.47 4.61
CA LYS A 7 -72.31 -115.36 5.43
C LYS A 7 -71.39 -115.12 6.62
N ILE A 8 -70.53 -114.10 6.53
CA ILE A 8 -69.68 -113.65 7.63
C ILE A 8 -70.58 -112.98 8.67
N GLN A 9 -70.67 -113.55 9.87
CA GLN A 9 -71.48 -112.98 10.96
C GLN A 9 -70.85 -111.66 11.45
N GLY A 10 -71.68 -110.62 11.62
CA GLY A 10 -71.24 -109.33 12.18
C GLY A 10 -70.80 -108.24 11.19
N ILE A 11 -70.84 -108.50 9.87
CA ILE A 11 -70.56 -107.48 8.84
C ILE A 11 -71.83 -107.15 8.04
N ASN A 12 -72.09 -105.86 7.81
CA ASN A 12 -73.09 -105.41 6.85
C ASN A 12 -72.42 -105.25 5.46
N PRO A 13 -72.63 -106.15 4.49
CA PRO A 13 -71.98 -106.09 3.18
C PRO A 13 -72.33 -104.80 2.42
N GLY A 14 -73.52 -104.21 2.64
CA GLY A 14 -73.90 -102.95 2.02
C GLY A 14 -73.06 -101.76 2.49
N GLU A 15 -72.70 -101.70 3.77
CA GLU A 15 -71.85 -100.62 4.30
C GLU A 15 -70.41 -100.75 3.83
N VAL A 16 -69.87 -101.97 3.78
CA VAL A 16 -68.50 -102.22 3.29
C VAL A 16 -68.42 -101.93 1.79
N PHE A 17 -69.43 -102.31 1.02
CA PHE A 17 -69.50 -102.03 -0.42
C PHE A 17 -69.64 -100.52 -0.70
N ALA A 18 -70.46 -99.81 0.09
CA ALA A 18 -70.60 -98.36 -0.02
C ALA A 18 -69.29 -97.62 0.27
N LYS A 19 -68.51 -98.08 1.26
CA LYS A 19 -67.17 -97.54 1.53
C LYS A 19 -66.19 -97.81 0.41
N MET A 20 -66.15 -99.05 -0.11
CA MET A 20 -65.33 -99.40 -1.28
C MET A 20 -65.63 -98.49 -2.48
N LEU A 21 -66.91 -98.20 -2.74
CA LEU A 21 -67.31 -97.26 -3.80
C LEU A 21 -66.89 -95.81 -3.50
N GLY A 22 -67.02 -95.36 -2.25
CA GLY A 22 -66.66 -94.00 -1.84
C GLY A 22 -65.16 -93.70 -1.93
N GLU A 23 -64.31 -94.72 -1.75
CA GLU A 23 -62.86 -94.58 -1.83
C GLU A 23 -62.32 -94.50 -3.27
N LEU A 24 -63.11 -94.87 -4.27
CA LEU A 24 -62.68 -94.82 -5.66
C LEU A 24 -62.44 -93.38 -6.12
N PRO A 25 -61.33 -93.07 -6.82
CA PRO A 25 -61.18 -91.83 -7.54
C PRO A 25 -62.27 -91.73 -8.62
N TRP A 26 -62.75 -90.51 -8.87
CA TRP A 26 -63.82 -90.29 -9.85
C TRP A 26 -63.47 -90.85 -11.25
N ALA A 27 -62.19 -90.74 -11.65
CA ALA A 27 -61.73 -91.30 -12.91
C ALA A 27 -61.93 -92.82 -13.00
N SER A 28 -61.55 -93.56 -11.95
CA SER A 28 -61.69 -95.02 -11.89
C SER A 28 -63.16 -95.44 -11.86
N LEU A 29 -63.98 -94.76 -11.05
CA LEU A 29 -65.42 -95.00 -10.98
C LEU A 29 -66.11 -94.76 -12.33
N LYS A 30 -65.74 -93.67 -13.01
CA LYS A 30 -66.28 -93.34 -14.35
C LYS A 30 -65.91 -94.41 -15.37
N THR A 31 -64.66 -94.86 -15.39
CA THR A 31 -64.19 -95.92 -16.30
C THR A 31 -64.93 -97.24 -16.05
N TYR A 32 -65.11 -97.62 -14.79
CA TYR A 32 -65.89 -98.81 -14.42
C TYR A 32 -67.34 -98.73 -14.95
N VAL A 33 -68.02 -97.61 -14.71
CA VAL A 33 -69.39 -97.40 -15.18
C VAL A 33 -69.47 -97.41 -16.71
N GLN A 34 -68.49 -96.84 -17.41
CA GLN A 34 -68.44 -96.83 -18.88
C GLN A 34 -68.18 -98.21 -19.48
N ALA A 35 -67.39 -99.06 -18.81
CA ALA A 35 -67.09 -100.41 -19.24
C ALA A 35 -68.29 -101.38 -19.07
N ASN A 36 -69.19 -101.08 -18.13
CA ASN A 36 -70.38 -101.91 -17.85
C ASN A 36 -71.63 -101.31 -18.51
N ALA A 37 -71.98 -101.78 -19.71
CA ALA A 37 -73.09 -101.23 -20.52
C ALA A 37 -74.46 -101.16 -19.80
N PRO A 38 -74.87 -102.18 -19.02
CA PRO A 38 -76.06 -102.08 -18.16
C PRO A 38 -76.01 -100.93 -17.14
N LEU A 39 -74.90 -100.78 -16.41
CA LEU A 39 -74.71 -99.70 -15.44
C LEU A 39 -74.63 -98.32 -16.10
N LEU A 40 -73.97 -98.23 -17.26
CA LEU A 40 -73.90 -97.01 -18.06
C LEU A 40 -75.30 -96.53 -18.42
N LYS A 41 -76.14 -97.42 -18.97
CA LYS A 41 -77.53 -97.12 -19.34
C LYS A 41 -78.35 -96.66 -18.14
N LEU A 42 -78.16 -97.29 -16.97
CA LEU A 42 -78.84 -96.92 -15.73
C LEU A 42 -78.40 -95.53 -15.25
N CYS A 43 -77.09 -95.24 -15.27
CA CYS A 43 -76.54 -93.97 -14.79
C CYS A 43 -76.89 -92.77 -15.70
N THR A 44 -76.97 -93.00 -17.02
CA THR A 44 -77.33 -91.97 -18.03
C THR A 44 -78.82 -91.90 -18.32
N SER A 45 -79.64 -92.78 -17.73
CA SER A 45 -81.09 -92.76 -17.88
C SER A 45 -81.64 -91.39 -17.47
N GLY A 46 -82.49 -90.79 -18.33
CA GLY A 46 -83.04 -89.44 -18.14
C GLY A 46 -82.14 -88.29 -18.62
N GLY A 47 -81.13 -88.54 -19.46
CA GLY A 47 -80.27 -87.50 -20.03
C GLY A 47 -79.15 -87.01 -19.10
N TYR A 48 -78.86 -87.75 -18.03
CA TYR A 48 -77.81 -87.41 -17.08
C TYR A 48 -76.43 -87.71 -17.68
N ARG A 49 -75.50 -86.76 -17.54
CA ARG A 49 -74.08 -86.95 -17.87
C ARG A 49 -73.31 -87.50 -16.67
N LEU A 50 -72.29 -88.32 -16.94
CA LEU A 50 -71.34 -88.81 -15.94
C LEU A 50 -70.34 -87.70 -15.60
N GLU A 51 -70.70 -86.89 -14.60
CA GLU A 51 -69.90 -85.77 -14.11
C GLU A 51 -69.60 -85.91 -12.60
N PRO A 52 -68.44 -85.40 -12.11
CA PRO A 52 -68.04 -85.56 -10.71
C PRO A 52 -69.09 -85.04 -9.71
N GLN A 53 -69.81 -83.98 -10.07
CA GLN A 53 -70.87 -83.36 -9.25
C GLN A 53 -72.06 -84.29 -8.99
N ARG A 54 -72.21 -85.36 -9.78
CA ARG A 54 -73.31 -86.33 -9.67
C ARG A 54 -72.85 -87.68 -9.10
N ARG A 55 -71.65 -87.71 -8.50
CA ARG A 55 -71.02 -88.91 -7.94
C ARG A 55 -71.92 -89.67 -6.98
N GLU A 56 -72.52 -88.99 -6.00
CA GLU A 56 -73.41 -89.64 -5.02
C GLU A 56 -74.60 -90.36 -5.67
N ARG A 57 -75.15 -89.81 -6.76
CA ARG A 57 -76.25 -90.44 -7.50
C ARG A 57 -75.78 -91.71 -8.19
N VAL A 58 -74.58 -91.68 -8.78
CA VAL A 58 -73.96 -92.84 -9.45
C VAL A 58 -73.64 -93.93 -8.44
N GLU A 59 -73.02 -93.60 -7.30
CA GLU A 59 -72.74 -94.54 -6.22
C GLU A 59 -74.02 -95.19 -5.67
N LYS A 60 -75.08 -94.41 -5.44
CA LYS A 60 -76.39 -94.93 -5.00
C LYS A 60 -77.02 -95.88 -6.02
N LEU A 61 -76.84 -95.65 -7.32
CA LEU A 61 -77.36 -96.53 -8.36
C LEU A 61 -76.57 -97.84 -8.44
N ILE A 62 -75.24 -97.80 -8.31
CA ILE A 62 -74.38 -98.99 -8.29
C ILE A 62 -74.65 -99.81 -7.02
N LEU A 63 -74.77 -99.16 -5.86
CA LEU A 63 -75.12 -99.82 -4.61
C LEU A 63 -76.48 -100.52 -4.69
N ARG A 64 -77.52 -99.84 -5.21
CA ARG A 64 -78.84 -100.46 -5.42
C ARG A 64 -78.82 -101.64 -6.37
N GLU A 65 -77.97 -101.60 -7.40
CA GLU A 65 -77.84 -102.70 -8.35
C GLU A 65 -77.08 -103.89 -7.73
N ALA A 66 -76.07 -103.62 -6.89
CA ALA A 66 -75.41 -104.65 -6.10
C ALA A 66 -76.37 -105.29 -5.07
N GLU A 67 -77.16 -104.49 -4.36
CA GLU A 67 -78.18 -104.97 -3.41
C GLU A 67 -79.24 -105.84 -4.06
N LYS A 68 -79.76 -105.46 -5.24
CA LYS A 68 -80.75 -106.27 -5.99
C LYS A 68 -80.22 -107.64 -6.38
N ASN A 69 -78.92 -107.74 -6.64
CA ASN A 69 -78.26 -108.99 -7.00
C ASN A 69 -77.63 -109.68 -5.77
N SER A 70 -78.06 -109.31 -4.55
CA SER A 70 -77.56 -109.87 -3.29
C SER A 70 -76.02 -109.86 -3.18
N PHE A 71 -75.38 -108.79 -3.69
CA PHE A 71 -73.93 -108.64 -3.74
C PHE A 71 -73.21 -109.78 -4.47
N SER A 72 -73.79 -110.29 -5.56
CA SER A 72 -73.18 -111.34 -6.40
C SER A 72 -71.76 -110.98 -6.85
N GLU A 73 -70.88 -111.99 -6.92
CA GLU A 73 -69.48 -111.88 -7.34
C GLU A 73 -69.29 -111.10 -8.66
N ALA A 74 -70.20 -111.27 -9.64
CA ALA A 74 -70.09 -110.61 -10.94
C ALA A 74 -70.09 -109.08 -10.87
N ILE A 75 -70.81 -108.48 -9.92
CA ILE A 75 -70.86 -107.02 -9.75
C ILE A 75 -69.76 -106.57 -8.79
N CYS A 76 -69.58 -107.30 -7.68
CA CYS A 76 -68.64 -106.95 -6.62
C CYS A 76 -67.18 -107.06 -7.07
N ASN A 77 -66.82 -108.10 -7.82
CA ASN A 77 -65.45 -108.31 -8.31
C ASN A 77 -65.03 -107.19 -9.29
N GLY A 78 -65.97 -106.67 -10.09
CA GLY A 78 -65.68 -105.57 -11.01
C GLY A 78 -65.39 -104.24 -10.31
N VAL A 79 -66.11 -103.95 -9.21
CA VAL A 79 -65.84 -102.76 -8.38
C VAL A 79 -64.55 -102.95 -7.60
N PHE A 80 -64.35 -104.13 -7.02
CA PHE A 80 -63.13 -104.49 -6.30
C PHE A 80 -61.88 -104.36 -7.19
N ALA A 81 -61.91 -104.87 -8.43
CA ALA A 81 -60.81 -104.75 -9.39
C ALA A 81 -60.46 -103.30 -9.74
N SER A 82 -61.43 -102.39 -9.65
CA SER A 82 -61.20 -100.95 -9.86
C SER A 82 -60.68 -100.25 -8.59
N TRP A 83 -60.98 -100.80 -7.41
CA TRP A 83 -60.61 -100.26 -6.10
C TRP A 83 -59.23 -100.72 -5.65
N TYR A 84 -58.90 -101.98 -5.88
CA TYR A 84 -57.69 -102.62 -5.39
C TYR A 84 -56.39 -101.88 -5.82
N PRO A 85 -56.21 -101.45 -7.10
CA PRO A 85 -55.03 -100.69 -7.51
C PRO A 85 -54.94 -99.25 -6.96
N VAL A 86 -56.03 -98.69 -6.43
CA VAL A 86 -56.05 -97.35 -5.84
C VAL A 86 -55.26 -97.33 -4.53
N HIS A 87 -55.33 -98.42 -3.76
CA HIS A 87 -54.60 -98.60 -2.51
C HIS A 87 -53.20 -99.15 -2.77
N GLN A 88 -52.35 -98.31 -3.37
CA GLN A 88 -51.05 -98.69 -3.93
C GLN A 88 -50.14 -99.49 -2.97
N HIS A 89 -50.13 -99.15 -1.68
CA HIS A 89 -49.30 -99.85 -0.70
C HIS A 89 -49.81 -101.28 -0.44
N LEU A 90 -51.11 -101.44 -0.21
CA LEU A 90 -51.76 -102.74 0.02
C LEU A 90 -51.69 -103.62 -1.24
N HIS A 91 -52.01 -103.04 -2.39
CA HIS A 91 -51.94 -103.71 -3.69
C HIS A 91 -50.54 -104.23 -3.97
N LYS A 92 -49.51 -103.38 -3.84
CA LYS A 92 -48.14 -103.77 -4.15
C LYS A 92 -47.65 -104.89 -3.24
N ASN A 93 -47.90 -104.80 -1.94
CA ASN A 93 -47.44 -105.81 -0.98
C ASN A 93 -48.08 -107.19 -1.22
N LEU A 94 -49.37 -107.22 -1.55
CA LEU A 94 -50.08 -108.47 -1.84
C LEU A 94 -49.71 -109.03 -3.22
N GLU A 95 -49.63 -108.20 -4.26
CA GLU A 95 -49.24 -108.64 -5.61
C GLU A 95 -47.79 -109.13 -5.65
N ASP A 96 -46.85 -108.42 -5.02
CA ASP A 96 -45.44 -108.83 -4.96
C ASP A 96 -45.30 -110.19 -4.26
N TYR A 97 -46.13 -110.46 -3.24
CA TYR A 97 -46.18 -111.76 -2.57
C TYR A 97 -46.81 -112.86 -3.45
N PHE A 98 -47.97 -112.63 -4.04
CA PHE A 98 -48.65 -113.64 -4.88
C PHE A 98 -47.87 -113.96 -6.17
N HIS A 99 -47.04 -113.04 -6.65
CA HIS A 99 -46.17 -113.26 -7.80
C HIS A 99 -44.78 -113.80 -7.43
N SER A 100 -44.45 -113.88 -6.14
CA SER A 100 -43.17 -114.40 -5.67
C SER A 100 -43.02 -115.90 -5.95
N GLU A 101 -41.80 -116.34 -6.24
CA GLU A 101 -41.50 -117.77 -6.45
C GLU A 101 -41.82 -118.59 -5.18
N GLN A 102 -41.62 -117.99 -4.00
CA GLN A 102 -41.96 -118.60 -2.70
C GLN A 102 -43.45 -118.97 -2.61
N TYR A 103 -44.34 -118.11 -3.11
CA TYR A 103 -45.78 -118.38 -3.09
C TYR A 103 -46.19 -119.45 -4.11
N LYS A 104 -45.60 -119.44 -5.31
CA LYS A 104 -45.88 -120.43 -6.37
C LYS A 104 -45.47 -121.85 -5.96
N GLU A 105 -44.31 -121.99 -5.34
CA GLU A 105 -43.84 -123.27 -4.79
C GLU A 105 -44.75 -123.79 -3.68
N TRP A 106 -45.12 -122.91 -2.73
CA TRP A 106 -46.02 -123.24 -1.63
C TRP A 106 -47.42 -123.66 -2.12
N ARG A 107 -47.97 -122.94 -3.10
CA ARG A 107 -49.26 -123.25 -3.73
C ARG A 107 -49.27 -124.64 -4.37
N THR A 108 -48.20 -124.97 -5.11
CA THR A 108 -48.07 -126.26 -5.79
C THR A 108 -47.97 -127.41 -4.78
N ALA A 109 -47.25 -127.19 -3.67
CA ALA A 109 -47.13 -128.18 -2.58
C ALA A 109 -48.46 -128.43 -1.85
N GLN A 110 -49.34 -127.44 -1.77
CA GLN A 110 -50.64 -127.52 -1.09
C GLN A 110 -51.80 -127.96 -2.00
N GLY A 111 -51.56 -128.18 -3.30
CA GLY A 111 -52.58 -128.65 -4.24
C GLY A 111 -53.73 -127.68 -4.49
N LEU A 112 -53.48 -126.37 -4.33
CA LEU A 112 -54.48 -125.31 -4.53
C LEU A 112 -54.68 -125.03 -6.04
N SER A 113 -55.92 -124.70 -6.44
CA SER A 113 -56.23 -124.37 -7.84
C SER A 113 -55.65 -123.01 -8.26
N GLU A 114 -55.52 -122.75 -9.57
CA GLU A 114 -54.98 -121.49 -10.11
C GLU A 114 -55.78 -120.22 -9.74
N ASP A 115 -57.02 -120.38 -9.28
CA ASP A 115 -57.89 -119.29 -8.87
C ASP A 115 -57.99 -119.11 -7.34
N ASP A 116 -57.34 -119.99 -6.55
CA ASP A 116 -57.35 -119.91 -5.08
C ASP A 116 -56.19 -119.07 -4.55
N TYR A 117 -56.48 -117.84 -4.12
CA TYR A 117 -55.54 -116.97 -3.41
C TYR A 117 -55.72 -117.15 -1.89
N VAL A 118 -54.63 -117.32 -1.16
CA VAL A 118 -54.59 -117.55 0.30
C VAL A 118 -53.34 -116.91 0.90
N LEU A 119 -53.46 -116.29 2.08
CA LEU A 119 -52.32 -115.85 2.89
C LEU A 119 -52.02 -116.85 4.02
N THR A 120 -50.74 -117.12 4.25
CA THR A 120 -50.29 -117.81 5.46
C THR A 120 -50.41 -116.88 6.68
N ASP A 121 -50.57 -117.43 7.88
CA ASP A 121 -50.75 -116.60 9.10
C ASP A 121 -49.56 -115.67 9.39
N GLU A 122 -48.34 -116.11 9.07
CA GLU A 122 -47.13 -115.28 9.18
C GLU A 122 -47.22 -114.05 8.28
N LYS A 123 -47.61 -114.24 7.02
CA LYS A 123 -47.73 -113.15 6.03
C LYS A 123 -48.94 -112.28 6.28
N PHE A 124 -50.03 -112.85 6.79
CA PHE A 124 -51.17 -112.09 7.26
C PHE A 124 -50.78 -111.12 8.37
N ASN A 125 -50.06 -111.56 9.40
CA ASN A 125 -49.62 -110.68 10.50
C ASN A 125 -48.59 -109.62 10.05
N GLU A 126 -47.80 -109.89 9.00
CA GLU A 126 -46.84 -108.92 8.43
C GLU A 126 -47.57 -107.81 7.65
N PHE A 127 -48.58 -108.17 6.86
CA PHE A 127 -49.27 -107.22 5.98
C PHE A 127 -50.44 -106.50 6.67
N PHE A 128 -51.06 -107.12 7.68
CA PHE A 128 -52.18 -106.53 8.40
C PHE A 128 -51.70 -105.37 9.30
N GLN A 129 -52.11 -104.14 8.95
CA GLN A 129 -51.90 -102.95 9.76
C GLN A 129 -53.24 -102.38 10.23
N ILE A 130 -53.33 -102.01 11.51
CA ILE A 130 -54.54 -101.46 12.12
C ILE A 130 -54.98 -100.15 11.43
N ALA A 131 -54.04 -99.35 10.93
CA ALA A 131 -54.34 -98.15 10.16
C ALA A 131 -55.17 -98.42 8.89
N ASP A 132 -55.05 -99.62 8.31
CA ASP A 132 -55.70 -100.04 7.07
C ASP A 132 -56.91 -100.98 7.33
N LEU A 133 -57.41 -101.04 8.57
CA LEU A 133 -58.48 -101.94 9.00
C LEU A 133 -59.71 -101.93 8.07
N GLN A 134 -60.06 -100.77 7.51
CA GLN A 134 -61.20 -100.64 6.59
C GLN A 134 -60.92 -101.31 5.23
N ALA A 135 -59.69 -101.21 4.72
CA ALA A 135 -59.28 -101.85 3.48
C ALA A 135 -59.24 -103.38 3.63
N TRP A 136 -58.79 -103.88 4.77
CA TRP A 136 -58.81 -105.31 5.10
C TRP A 136 -60.22 -105.88 5.24
N LYS A 137 -61.20 -105.09 5.73
CA LYS A 137 -62.63 -105.47 5.73
C LYS A 137 -63.20 -105.59 4.32
N ILE A 138 -62.76 -104.74 3.39
CA ILE A 138 -63.14 -104.82 1.98
C ILE A 138 -62.53 -106.08 1.33
N LEU A 139 -61.27 -106.38 1.62
CA LEU A 139 -60.61 -107.61 1.15
C LEU A 139 -61.33 -108.88 1.63
N LEU A 140 -61.75 -108.90 2.88
CA LEU A 140 -62.47 -110.03 3.50
C LEU A 140 -63.83 -110.30 2.86
N CYS A 141 -64.51 -109.28 2.33
CA CYS A 141 -65.87 -109.42 1.78
C CYS A 141 -65.94 -109.52 0.26
N PHE A 142 -65.00 -108.93 -0.47
CA PHE A 142 -65.13 -108.73 -1.92
C PHE A 142 -63.89 -109.08 -2.75
N SER A 143 -62.79 -109.54 -2.13
CA SER A 143 -61.60 -109.97 -2.87
C SER A 143 -61.59 -111.48 -3.08
N PRO A 144 -60.95 -112.02 -4.12
CA PRO A 144 -60.82 -113.47 -4.32
C PRO A 144 -59.95 -114.19 -3.27
N LEU A 145 -59.43 -113.47 -2.27
CA LEU A 145 -58.58 -113.99 -1.22
C LEU A 145 -59.39 -114.76 -0.17
N LYS A 146 -59.00 -116.01 0.09
CA LYS A 146 -59.62 -116.84 1.13
C LYS A 146 -58.89 -116.65 2.45
N PHE A 147 -59.66 -116.36 3.50
CA PHE A 147 -59.15 -116.20 4.86
C PHE A 147 -59.49 -117.42 5.73
N THR A 148 -58.64 -117.68 6.73
CA THR A 148 -58.97 -118.59 7.83
C THR A 148 -59.92 -117.92 8.83
N SER A 149 -60.62 -118.69 9.65
CA SER A 149 -61.54 -118.12 10.66
C SER A 149 -60.83 -117.21 11.66
N GLU A 150 -59.59 -117.55 12.04
CA GLU A 150 -58.78 -116.75 12.97
C GLU A 150 -58.32 -115.42 12.34
N GLN A 151 -57.98 -115.43 11.05
CA GLN A 151 -57.65 -114.20 10.31
C GLN A 151 -58.87 -113.29 10.18
N ALA A 152 -60.05 -113.86 9.90
CA ALA A 152 -61.29 -113.09 9.81
C ALA A 152 -61.68 -112.43 11.15
N GLU A 153 -61.49 -113.11 12.29
CA GLU A 153 -61.74 -112.54 13.61
C GLU A 153 -60.82 -111.35 13.93
N LYS A 154 -59.53 -111.43 13.59
CA LYS A 154 -58.58 -110.32 13.76
C LYS A 154 -58.93 -109.08 12.95
N ILE A 155 -59.44 -109.25 11.73
CA ILE A 155 -59.90 -108.11 10.88
C ILE A 155 -61.15 -107.45 11.50
N LEU A 156 -61.92 -108.19 12.30
CA LEU A 156 -63.18 -107.73 12.87
C LEU A 156 -63.04 -107.09 14.25
N ASP A 157 -61.92 -107.26 14.95
CA ASP A 157 -61.68 -106.66 16.26
C ASP A 157 -61.45 -105.13 16.16
N GLN A 158 -62.40 -104.36 16.67
CA GLN A 158 -62.41 -102.88 16.59
C GLN A 158 -61.76 -102.19 17.81
N GLN A 159 -61.48 -102.93 18.88
CA GLN A 159 -61.03 -102.31 20.14
C GLN A 159 -59.55 -101.88 20.09
N GLN A 160 -58.73 -102.57 19.30
CA GLN A 160 -57.28 -102.31 19.20
C GLN A 160 -56.94 -101.01 18.43
N GLY A 161 -57.75 -100.60 17.45
CA GLY A 161 -57.48 -99.39 16.66
C GLY A 161 -57.82 -98.06 17.34
N ASN A 162 -58.71 -98.06 18.32
CA ASN A 162 -59.06 -96.85 19.03
C ASN A 162 -58.02 -96.41 20.07
N SER A 163 -57.22 -97.33 20.63
CA SER A 163 -56.19 -96.97 21.62
C SER A 163 -54.98 -96.28 20.99
N GLU A 164 -54.51 -96.74 19.83
CA GLU A 164 -53.34 -96.17 19.15
C GLU A 164 -53.61 -94.75 18.59
N LEU A 165 -54.85 -94.44 18.24
CA LEU A 165 -55.25 -93.11 17.78
C LEU A 165 -55.25 -92.08 18.93
N LEU A 166 -55.64 -92.49 20.14
CA LEU A 166 -55.65 -91.61 21.32
C LEU A 166 -54.22 -91.22 21.74
N GLU A 167 -53.25 -92.13 21.66
CA GLU A 167 -51.85 -91.82 21.98
C GLU A 167 -51.25 -90.78 21.01
N LYS A 168 -51.59 -90.84 19.72
CA LYS A 168 -51.13 -89.85 18.72
C LYS A 168 -51.71 -88.45 18.97
N ILE A 169 -52.95 -88.36 19.44
CA ILE A 169 -53.59 -87.07 19.77
C ILE A 169 -52.84 -86.38 20.90
N VAL A 170 -52.50 -87.12 21.97
CA VAL A 170 -51.76 -86.56 23.12
C VAL A 170 -50.38 -86.05 22.72
N ALA A 171 -49.67 -86.77 21.84
CA ALA A 171 -48.36 -86.33 21.34
C ALA A 171 -48.44 -85.03 20.53
N LEU A 172 -49.46 -84.89 19.66
CA LEU A 172 -49.66 -83.68 18.85
C LEU A 172 -50.07 -82.47 19.69
N GLU A 173 -50.85 -82.65 20.75
CA GLU A 173 -51.19 -81.58 21.70
C GLU A 173 -49.95 -81.03 22.41
N ALA A 174 -49.03 -81.91 22.82
CA ALA A 174 -47.77 -81.50 23.44
C ALA A 174 -46.88 -80.69 22.50
N GLU A 175 -46.76 -81.08 21.22
CA GLU A 175 -46.03 -80.31 20.21
C GLU A 175 -46.66 -78.94 19.95
N LEU A 176 -48.00 -78.86 19.93
CA LEU A 176 -48.74 -77.62 19.74
C LEU A 176 -48.46 -76.61 20.86
N ASP A 177 -48.44 -77.07 22.12
CA ASP A 177 -48.15 -76.22 23.26
C ASP A 177 -46.69 -75.75 23.28
N GLU A 178 -45.76 -76.58 22.85
CA GLU A 178 -44.35 -76.16 22.74
C GLU A 178 -44.13 -75.14 21.61
N LEU A 179 -44.79 -75.32 20.46
CA LEU A 179 -44.77 -74.35 19.37
C LEU A 179 -45.40 -73.01 19.78
N ARG A 180 -46.48 -73.03 20.56
CA ARG A 180 -47.08 -71.81 21.12
C ARG A 180 -46.12 -71.06 22.03
N ARG A 181 -45.40 -71.76 22.90
CA ARG A 181 -44.38 -71.13 23.77
C ARG A 181 -43.25 -70.49 22.96
N LYS A 182 -42.75 -71.19 21.94
CA LYS A 182 -41.72 -70.67 21.03
C LYS A 182 -42.22 -69.45 20.24
N SER A 183 -43.47 -69.44 19.80
CA SER A 183 -44.09 -68.29 19.14
C SER A 183 -44.10 -67.05 20.03
N VAL A 184 -44.55 -67.19 21.28
CA VAL A 184 -44.60 -66.06 22.23
C VAL A 184 -43.21 -65.52 22.56
N GLN A 185 -42.22 -66.41 22.71
CA GLN A 185 -40.83 -65.99 22.89
C GLN A 185 -40.31 -65.23 21.66
N GLY A 186 -40.56 -65.75 20.46
CA GLY A 186 -40.18 -65.10 19.20
C GLY A 186 -40.81 -63.71 19.04
N ASP A 187 -42.10 -63.56 19.37
CA ASP A 187 -42.80 -62.27 19.34
C ASP A 187 -42.20 -61.26 20.32
N SER A 188 -41.82 -61.71 21.52
CA SER A 188 -41.20 -60.85 22.53
C SER A 188 -39.80 -60.36 22.11
N GLU A 189 -39.01 -61.24 21.48
CA GLU A 189 -37.71 -60.87 20.93
C GLU A 189 -37.83 -59.92 19.72
N LEU A 190 -38.80 -60.16 18.84
CA LEU A 190 -39.12 -59.27 17.73
C LEU A 190 -39.47 -57.86 18.21
N GLU A 191 -40.30 -57.74 19.23
CA GLU A 191 -40.68 -56.43 19.76
C GLU A 191 -39.49 -55.72 20.43
N ARG A 192 -38.62 -56.45 21.12
CA ARG A 192 -37.37 -55.90 21.67
C ARG A 192 -36.41 -55.43 20.58
N LEU A 193 -36.30 -56.18 19.48
CA LEU A 193 -35.47 -55.77 18.34
C LEU A 193 -36.05 -54.55 17.62
N ARG A 194 -37.37 -54.46 17.49
CA ARG A 194 -38.06 -53.28 16.92
C ARG A 194 -37.86 -52.03 17.77
N SER A 195 -37.95 -52.13 19.09
CA SER A 195 -37.74 -50.99 19.97
C SER A 195 -36.29 -50.51 19.92
N LYS A 196 -35.33 -51.43 19.91
CA LYS A 196 -33.91 -51.10 19.71
C LYS A 196 -33.66 -50.45 18.34
N ALA A 197 -34.21 -51.00 17.26
CA ALA A 197 -34.06 -50.42 15.92
C ALA A 197 -34.65 -49.00 15.84
N LYS A 198 -35.78 -48.73 16.51
CA LYS A 198 -36.33 -47.37 16.61
C LYS A 198 -35.40 -46.42 17.35
N ALA A 199 -34.83 -46.85 18.48
CA ALA A 199 -33.88 -46.05 19.26
C ALA A 199 -32.61 -45.72 18.46
N ASP A 200 -32.01 -46.72 17.81
CA ASP A 200 -30.84 -46.55 16.95
C ASP A 200 -31.15 -45.60 15.78
N THR A 201 -32.37 -45.69 15.22
CA THR A 201 -32.80 -44.78 14.14
C THR A 201 -32.92 -43.34 14.62
N SER A 202 -33.47 -43.10 15.82
CA SER A 202 -33.51 -41.75 16.40
C SER A 202 -32.11 -41.19 16.68
N GLU A 203 -31.21 -42.01 17.23
CA GLU A 203 -29.83 -41.60 17.49
C GLU A 203 -29.09 -41.25 16.19
N ILE A 204 -29.27 -42.05 15.13
CA ILE A 204 -28.73 -41.74 13.79
C ILE A 204 -29.27 -40.41 13.25
N GLN A 205 -30.54 -40.07 13.49
CA GLN A 205 -31.10 -38.79 13.06
C GLN A 205 -30.51 -37.61 13.84
N GLU A 206 -30.31 -37.74 15.15
CA GLU A 206 -29.66 -36.73 15.98
C GLU A 206 -28.20 -36.52 15.58
N LEU A 207 -27.45 -37.61 15.38
CA LEU A 207 -26.07 -37.55 14.89
C LEU A 207 -25.98 -36.89 13.51
N LYS A 208 -26.90 -37.18 12.59
CA LYS A 208 -26.98 -36.50 11.29
C LYS A 208 -27.26 -35.01 11.43
N LYS A 209 -28.12 -34.60 12.36
CA LYS A 209 -28.41 -33.19 12.64
C LYS A 209 -27.19 -32.47 13.22
N SER A 210 -26.52 -33.08 14.20
CA SER A 210 -25.29 -32.58 14.79
C SER A 210 -24.17 -32.44 13.75
N ALA A 211 -23.96 -33.45 12.91
CA ALA A 211 -22.96 -33.40 11.83
C ALA A 211 -23.23 -32.27 10.82
N ARG A 212 -24.51 -31.99 10.49
CA ARG A 212 -24.88 -30.86 9.63
C ARG A 212 -24.58 -29.51 10.30
N GLN A 213 -24.85 -29.38 11.59
CA GLN A 213 -24.54 -28.16 12.35
C GLN A 213 -23.03 -27.91 12.43
N GLN A 214 -22.25 -28.94 12.80
CA GLN A 214 -20.78 -28.84 12.84
C GLN A 214 -20.19 -28.48 11.48
N LYS A 215 -20.72 -29.06 10.39
CA LYS A 215 -20.28 -28.71 9.04
C LYS A 215 -20.55 -27.23 8.72
N ALA A 216 -21.73 -26.71 9.05
CA ALA A 216 -22.06 -25.30 8.86
C ALA A 216 -21.19 -24.36 9.72
N GLU A 217 -20.87 -24.76 10.95
CA GLU A 217 -19.95 -24.01 11.82
C GLU A 217 -18.54 -23.97 11.25
N ILE A 218 -18.03 -25.10 10.75
CA ILE A 218 -16.72 -25.18 10.09
C ILE A 218 -16.67 -24.27 8.85
N GLU A 219 -17.69 -24.31 7.99
CA GLU A 219 -17.76 -23.43 6.81
C GLU A 219 -17.79 -21.95 7.20
N SER A 220 -18.56 -21.58 8.23
CA SER A 220 -18.58 -20.21 8.77
C SER A 220 -17.22 -19.78 9.34
N LEU A 221 -16.54 -20.67 10.08
CA LEU A 221 -15.21 -20.39 10.62
C LEU A 221 -14.16 -20.26 9.50
N GLN A 222 -14.23 -21.08 8.46
CA GLN A 222 -13.38 -20.96 7.28
C GLN A 222 -13.57 -19.61 6.59
N GLN A 223 -14.81 -19.18 6.35
CA GLN A 223 -15.07 -17.85 5.77
C GLN A 223 -14.51 -16.71 6.64
N LYS A 224 -14.65 -16.79 7.97
CA LYS A 224 -14.07 -15.81 8.89
C LYS A 224 -12.54 -15.80 8.83
N PHE A 225 -11.92 -16.97 8.73
CA PHE A 225 -10.48 -17.11 8.62
C PHE A 225 -9.95 -16.57 7.28
N GLU A 226 -10.62 -16.85 6.17
CA GLU A 226 -10.26 -16.28 4.86
C GLU A 226 -10.42 -14.75 4.87
N GLY A 227 -11.49 -14.25 5.49
CA GLY A 227 -11.72 -12.81 5.69
C GLY A 227 -10.60 -12.15 6.49
N SER A 228 -10.21 -12.74 7.62
CA SER A 228 -9.12 -12.21 8.45
C SER A 228 -7.76 -12.31 7.75
N GLN A 229 -7.49 -13.37 6.99
CA GLN A 229 -6.28 -13.49 6.19
C GLN A 229 -6.21 -12.42 5.09
N ALA A 230 -7.33 -12.13 4.43
CA ALA A 230 -7.41 -11.06 3.44
C ALA A 230 -7.21 -9.68 4.08
N GLU A 231 -7.73 -9.47 5.28
CA GLU A 231 -7.53 -8.23 6.05
C GLU A 231 -6.07 -8.06 6.48
N VAL A 232 -5.42 -9.11 6.99
CA VAL A 232 -3.98 -9.10 7.31
C VAL A 232 -3.14 -8.76 6.08
N LYS A 233 -3.45 -9.34 4.91
CA LYS A 233 -2.76 -8.98 3.66
C LYS A 233 -2.94 -7.49 3.31
N ARG A 234 -4.16 -6.96 3.45
CA ARG A 234 -4.44 -5.53 3.21
C ARG A 234 -3.71 -4.63 4.20
N LEU A 235 -3.67 -5.00 5.48
CA LEU A 235 -2.96 -4.24 6.52
C LEU A 235 -1.45 -4.26 6.28
N ASN A 236 -0.88 -5.40 5.92
CA ASN A 236 0.54 -5.50 5.58
C ASN A 236 0.89 -4.64 4.36
N GLN A 237 0.04 -4.63 3.33
CA GLN A 237 0.25 -3.75 2.17
C GLN A 237 0.21 -2.26 2.58
N ARG A 238 -0.78 -1.86 3.38
CA ARG A 238 -0.87 -0.48 3.90
C ARG A 238 0.34 -0.11 4.76
N LEU A 239 0.84 -1.03 5.57
CA LEU A 239 2.04 -0.84 6.38
C LEU A 239 3.26 -0.61 5.47
N GLN A 240 3.41 -1.44 4.44
CA GLN A 240 4.51 -1.33 3.48
C GLN A 240 4.44 -0.01 2.69
N ASP A 241 3.26 0.40 2.22
CA ASP A 241 3.06 1.67 1.52
C ASP A 241 3.36 2.87 2.45
N SER A 242 2.95 2.77 3.72
CA SER A 242 3.26 3.79 4.74
C SER A 242 4.76 3.87 5.02
N ASP A 243 5.44 2.74 5.17
CA ASP A 243 6.90 2.69 5.38
C ASP A 243 7.65 3.27 4.18
N GLN A 244 7.25 2.94 2.96
CA GLN A 244 7.81 3.52 1.74
C GLN A 244 7.60 5.04 1.70
N SER A 245 6.40 5.52 2.04
CA SER A 245 6.11 6.96 2.10
C SER A 245 6.93 7.67 3.18
N LEU A 246 7.14 7.04 4.34
CA LEU A 246 7.97 7.59 5.41
C LEU A 246 9.44 7.64 5.00
N GLN A 247 9.97 6.58 4.40
CA GLN A 247 11.33 6.55 3.88
C GLN A 247 11.54 7.61 2.80
N ALA A 248 10.61 7.74 1.84
CA ALA A 248 10.68 8.77 0.80
C ALA A 248 10.70 10.17 1.44
N ARG A 249 9.81 10.44 2.40
CA ARG A 249 9.77 11.73 3.10
C ARG A 249 11.05 11.99 3.91
N GLU A 250 11.60 10.96 4.55
CA GLU A 250 12.85 11.06 5.27
C GLU A 250 14.02 11.36 4.33
N THR A 251 14.08 10.73 3.15
CA THR A 251 15.12 11.05 2.15
C THR A 251 15.05 12.49 1.68
N VAL A 252 13.85 13.01 1.38
CA VAL A 252 13.66 14.42 0.99
C VAL A 252 14.10 15.35 2.11
N LEU A 253 13.68 15.10 3.35
CA LEU A 253 14.08 15.93 4.50
C LEU A 253 15.59 15.88 4.75
N ARG A 254 16.24 14.72 4.58
CA ARG A 254 17.69 14.60 4.69
C ARG A 254 18.41 15.37 3.58
N GLU A 255 17.91 15.32 2.35
CA GLU A 255 18.47 16.09 1.23
C GLU A 255 18.31 17.60 1.42
N GLU A 256 17.13 18.07 1.85
CA GLU A 256 16.87 19.47 2.19
C GLU A 256 17.77 19.95 3.31
N LEU A 257 17.86 19.18 4.41
CA LEU A 257 18.75 19.51 5.53
C LEU A 257 20.21 19.58 5.10
N ASN A 258 20.67 18.64 4.26
CA ASN A 258 22.03 18.65 3.73
C ASN A 258 22.30 19.87 2.84
N ARG A 259 21.32 20.28 2.01
CA ARG A 259 21.41 21.50 1.20
C ARG A 259 21.51 22.74 2.07
N ASP A 260 20.69 22.82 3.12
CA ASP A 260 20.72 23.94 4.07
C ASP A 260 22.02 23.99 4.86
N ILE A 261 22.52 22.85 5.34
CA ILE A 261 23.83 22.75 6.01
C ILE A 261 24.93 23.27 5.09
N LEU A 262 24.98 22.83 3.83
CA LEU A 262 25.96 23.30 2.85
C LEU A 262 25.84 24.80 2.60
N ARG A 263 24.62 25.32 2.48
CA ARG A 263 24.37 26.76 2.32
C ARG A 263 24.90 27.54 3.52
N TYR A 264 24.55 27.13 4.74
CA TYR A 264 25.00 27.81 5.96
C TYR A 264 26.51 27.71 6.14
N GLN A 265 27.14 26.58 5.79
CA GLN A 265 28.60 26.45 5.80
C GLN A 265 29.27 27.41 4.81
N ASN A 266 28.72 27.55 3.60
CA ASN A 266 29.22 28.48 2.60
C ASN A 266 29.05 29.94 3.03
N ASP A 267 27.87 30.31 3.55
CA ASP A 267 27.61 31.65 4.08
C ASP A 267 28.52 31.99 5.27
N ASN A 268 28.74 31.03 6.19
CA ASN A 268 29.65 31.21 7.31
C ASN A 268 31.11 31.38 6.84
N THR A 269 31.52 30.62 5.83
CA THR A 269 32.84 30.77 5.21
C THR A 269 33.00 32.15 4.54
N ARG A 270 31.96 32.63 3.84
CA ARG A 270 31.95 33.97 3.22
C ARG A 270 32.05 35.06 4.30
N LEU A 271 31.18 35.02 5.31
CA LEU A 271 31.16 35.99 6.40
C LEU A 271 32.48 36.00 7.19
N SER A 272 33.09 34.84 7.40
CA SER A 272 34.41 34.74 8.05
C SER A 272 35.51 35.44 7.23
N LYS A 273 35.49 35.29 5.89
CA LYS A 273 36.42 35.98 4.99
C LYS A 273 36.17 37.49 4.97
N ASP A 274 34.91 37.91 4.91
CA ASP A 274 34.53 39.33 4.94
C ASP A 274 34.99 39.97 6.26
N LEU A 275 34.76 39.29 7.39
CA LEU A 275 35.20 39.74 8.71
C LEU A 275 36.73 39.88 8.77
N ALA A 276 37.49 38.90 8.29
CA ALA A 276 38.95 38.99 8.24
C ALA A 276 39.41 40.17 7.34
N THR A 277 38.74 40.39 6.22
CA THR A 277 39.03 41.51 5.31
C THR A 277 38.77 42.86 5.99
N TRP A 278 37.65 43.00 6.70
CA TRP A 278 37.31 44.22 7.44
C TRP A 278 38.25 44.47 8.61
N GLN A 279 38.65 43.42 9.33
CA GLN A 279 39.66 43.52 10.38
C GLN A 279 40.99 44.03 9.83
N SER A 280 41.46 43.48 8.72
CA SER A 280 42.68 43.94 8.05
C SER A 280 42.60 45.40 7.60
N LYS A 281 41.49 45.81 6.95
CA LYS A 281 41.26 47.21 6.56
C LYS A 281 41.24 48.16 7.75
N TYR A 282 40.60 47.76 8.85
CA TYR A 282 40.55 48.55 10.07
C TYR A 282 41.95 48.72 10.68
N GLU A 283 42.74 47.65 10.76
CA GLU A 283 44.11 47.72 11.27
C GLU A 283 45.01 48.60 10.40
N GLU A 284 44.90 48.48 9.08
CA GLU A 284 45.61 49.32 8.13
C GLU A 284 45.24 50.79 8.31
N GLN A 285 43.94 51.11 8.36
CA GLN A 285 43.47 52.48 8.59
C GLN A 285 43.91 53.03 9.95
N ARG A 286 43.92 52.19 11.00
CA ARG A 286 44.43 52.57 12.31
C ARG A 286 45.91 52.93 12.25
N LEU A 287 46.73 52.17 11.52
CA LEU A 287 48.14 52.46 11.32
C LEU A 287 48.36 53.74 10.49
N GLN A 288 47.61 53.91 9.40
CA GLN A 288 47.65 55.12 8.58
C GLN A 288 47.27 56.36 9.39
N ASN A 289 46.20 56.30 10.19
CA ASN A 289 45.81 57.41 11.07
C ASN A 289 46.90 57.75 12.09
N ARG A 290 47.59 56.74 12.64
CA ARG A 290 48.74 56.97 13.53
C ARG A 290 49.90 57.65 12.78
N GLY A 291 50.14 57.27 11.53
CA GLY A 291 51.08 57.94 10.62
C GLY A 291 50.72 59.40 10.42
N TYR A 292 49.49 59.69 9.99
CA TYR A 292 49.01 61.07 9.79
C TYR A 292 49.10 61.92 11.05
N MET A 293 48.82 61.35 12.23
CA MET A 293 48.99 62.08 13.51
C MET A 293 50.46 62.43 13.78
N SER A 294 51.39 61.51 13.46
CA SER A 294 52.83 61.76 13.58
C SER A 294 53.30 62.83 12.58
N ASP A 295 52.85 62.74 11.33
CA ASP A 295 53.20 63.68 10.27
C ASP A 295 52.64 65.07 10.56
N ALA A 296 51.39 65.15 11.05
CA ALA A 296 50.79 66.41 11.49
C ALA A 296 51.58 67.05 12.65
N ALA A 297 52.02 66.25 13.64
CA ALA A 297 52.85 66.75 14.73
C ALA A 297 54.24 67.24 14.23
N ALA A 298 54.83 66.54 13.26
CA ALA A 298 56.09 66.95 12.64
C ALA A 298 55.93 68.25 11.82
N ALA A 299 54.86 68.35 11.03
CA ALA A 299 54.53 69.54 10.25
C ALA A 299 54.27 70.75 11.15
N GLU A 300 53.55 70.57 12.27
CA GLU A 300 53.32 71.64 13.24
C GLU A 300 54.62 72.11 13.89
N LYS A 301 55.53 71.19 14.21
CA LYS A 301 56.86 71.54 14.72
C LYS A 301 57.66 72.35 13.70
N LEU A 302 57.64 71.96 12.42
CA LEU A 302 58.31 72.69 11.34
C LEU A 302 57.67 74.07 11.12
N ARG A 303 56.34 74.16 11.17
CA ARG A 303 55.60 75.43 11.08
C ARG A 303 56.02 76.39 12.19
N LEU A 304 56.05 75.91 13.44
CA LEU A 304 56.51 76.70 14.59
C LEU A 304 57.97 77.14 14.47
N GLN A 305 58.84 76.32 13.87
CA GLN A 305 60.23 76.71 13.60
C GLN A 305 60.31 77.80 12.53
N ALA A 306 59.60 77.64 11.42
CA ALA A 306 59.55 78.63 10.35
C ALA A 306 58.92 79.97 10.80
N GLU A 307 57.89 79.94 11.65
CA GLU A 307 57.31 81.15 12.25
C GLU A 307 58.34 81.90 13.09
N ARG A 308 59.13 81.20 13.91
CA ARG A 308 60.22 81.81 14.70
C ARG A 308 61.30 82.42 13.81
N GLU A 309 61.74 81.71 12.78
CA GLU A 309 62.73 82.21 11.83
C GLU A 309 62.23 83.46 11.09
N ARG A 310 60.95 83.46 10.69
CA ARG A 310 60.29 84.62 10.06
C ARG A 310 60.23 85.81 11.01
N ASP A 311 59.83 85.60 12.26
CA ASP A 311 59.76 86.67 13.26
C ASP A 311 61.14 87.29 13.49
N THR A 312 62.19 86.47 13.63
CA THR A 312 63.57 86.97 13.76
C THR A 312 64.01 87.76 12.52
N ALA A 313 63.71 87.29 11.31
CA ALA A 313 64.05 88.00 10.08
C ALA A 313 63.28 89.33 9.95
N LEU A 314 62.03 89.39 10.43
CA LEU A 314 61.23 90.60 10.40
C LEU A 314 61.76 91.66 11.36
N GLU A 315 62.23 91.26 12.55
CA GLU A 315 62.95 92.14 13.47
C GLU A 315 64.21 92.73 12.82
N GLU A 316 65.02 91.92 12.13
CA GLU A 316 66.20 92.39 11.39
C GLU A 316 65.85 93.38 10.26
N VAL A 317 64.79 93.13 9.49
CA VAL A 317 64.36 94.05 8.43
C VAL A 317 63.88 95.39 9.02
N THR A 318 63.12 95.37 10.12
CA THR A 318 62.65 96.60 10.76
C THR A 318 63.78 97.46 11.29
N THR A 319 64.83 96.86 11.86
CA THR A 319 66.02 97.60 12.30
C THR A 319 66.75 98.26 11.13
N CYS A 320 66.93 97.56 10.01
CA CYS A 320 67.52 98.12 8.79
C CYS A 320 66.71 99.30 8.22
N ARG A 321 65.37 99.20 8.20
CA ARG A 321 64.49 100.25 7.67
C ARG A 321 64.61 101.57 8.43
N ASN A 322 64.81 101.51 9.74
CA ASN A 322 64.92 102.69 10.59
C ASN A 322 66.28 103.41 10.48
N PHE A 323 67.24 102.87 9.73
CA PHE A 323 68.57 103.46 9.59
C PHE A 323 68.58 104.77 8.77
N ALA A 324 67.79 104.86 7.70
CA ALA A 324 67.72 106.05 6.84
C ALA A 324 67.11 107.27 7.56
N ASP A 325 66.07 107.05 8.36
CA ASP A 325 65.45 108.09 9.18
C ASP A 325 66.42 108.62 10.26
N LEU A 326 67.29 107.74 10.75
CA LEU A 326 68.34 108.07 11.71
C LEU A 326 69.45 108.95 11.11
N LEU A 327 69.68 108.86 9.79
CA LEU A 327 70.61 109.73 9.05
C LEU A 327 69.99 111.10 8.74
N LEU A 328 68.74 111.13 8.23
CA LEU A 328 68.06 112.37 7.85
C LEU A 328 67.76 113.29 9.04
N SER A 329 67.55 112.73 10.22
CA SER A 329 67.36 113.47 11.47
C SER A 329 68.61 114.21 11.97
N ARG A 330 69.80 113.96 11.39
CA ARG A 330 71.05 114.63 11.78
C ARG A 330 71.41 115.87 10.96
N ILE A 331 70.68 116.17 9.90
CA ILE A 331 70.97 117.33 9.03
C ILE A 331 70.35 118.59 9.63
N ASP A 332 71.15 119.64 9.81
CA ASP A 332 70.68 120.98 10.22
C ASP A 332 70.09 121.75 9.02
N TRP A 333 68.84 121.42 8.69
CA TRP A 333 68.09 122.04 7.60
C TRP A 333 67.97 123.58 7.69
N PRO A 334 67.76 124.19 8.88
CA PRO A 334 67.81 125.65 9.02
C PRO A 334 69.13 126.29 8.57
N LYS A 335 70.27 125.69 8.90
CA LYS A 335 71.60 126.21 8.51
C LYS A 335 71.83 126.10 7.00
N VAL A 336 71.43 124.99 6.39
CA VAL A 336 71.43 124.83 4.92
C VAL A 336 70.56 125.90 4.26
N GLY A 337 69.34 126.12 4.75
CA GLY A 337 68.44 127.14 4.23
C GLY A 337 68.97 128.58 4.38
N ALA A 338 69.71 128.87 5.46
CA ALA A 338 70.35 130.17 5.65
C ALA A 338 71.50 130.43 4.66
N ALA A 339 72.33 129.43 4.39
CA ALA A 339 73.42 129.52 3.42
C ALA A 339 72.94 129.70 1.97
N MET A 340 71.72 129.24 1.67
CA MET A 340 71.05 129.42 0.37
C MET A 340 70.42 130.81 0.18
N LYS A 341 70.31 131.65 1.23
CA LYS A 341 69.84 133.04 1.06
C LYS A 341 70.84 133.83 0.22
N MET A 342 70.36 134.58 -0.77
CA MET A 342 71.14 135.35 -1.77
C MET A 342 72.17 136.32 -1.15
N SER A 343 73.29 135.78 -0.68
CA SER A 343 74.43 136.55 -0.17
C SER A 343 75.04 137.39 -1.31
N PRO A 344 75.77 138.48 -1.01
CA PRO A 344 76.41 139.30 -2.05
C PRO A 344 77.27 138.49 -3.02
N THR A 345 77.90 137.42 -2.53
CA THR A 345 78.72 136.48 -3.31
C THR A 345 77.87 135.64 -4.26
N ILE A 346 76.77 135.05 -3.77
CA ILE A 346 75.82 134.29 -4.59
C ILE A 346 75.19 135.19 -5.65
N ARG A 347 74.79 136.42 -5.27
CA ARG A 347 74.25 137.43 -6.19
C ARG A 347 75.27 137.82 -7.27
N ARG A 348 76.55 137.96 -6.93
CA ARG A 348 77.63 138.24 -7.89
C ARG A 348 77.84 137.09 -8.87
N ASN A 349 77.87 135.85 -8.37
CA ASN A 349 78.02 134.65 -9.21
C ASN A 349 76.82 134.45 -10.14
N PHE A 350 75.60 134.68 -9.63
CA PHE A 350 74.38 134.65 -10.42
C PHE A 350 74.34 135.74 -11.49
N ASN A 351 74.70 136.99 -11.15
CA ASN A 351 74.78 138.09 -12.12
C ASN A 351 75.88 137.88 -13.17
N SER A 352 76.98 137.21 -12.82
CA SER A 352 78.04 136.80 -13.75
C SER A 352 77.52 135.78 -14.77
N LEU A 353 76.69 134.84 -14.31
CA LEU A 353 76.02 133.86 -15.16
C LEU A 353 75.09 134.54 -16.17
N VAL A 354 74.18 135.41 -15.71
CA VAL A 354 73.23 136.14 -16.58
C VAL A 354 73.96 136.94 -17.66
N LYS A 355 75.07 137.62 -17.33
CA LYS A 355 75.88 138.37 -18.30
C LYS A 355 76.59 137.49 -19.33
N ARG A 356 76.97 136.26 -18.97
CA ARG A 356 77.62 135.31 -19.89
C ARG A 356 76.64 134.69 -20.89
N LEU A 357 75.35 134.64 -20.56
CA LEU A 357 74.33 133.91 -21.31
C LEU A 357 73.58 134.76 -22.34
N ASN A 358 73.96 136.04 -22.55
CA ASN A 358 73.39 136.93 -23.58
C ASN A 358 71.84 137.01 -23.60
N TYR A 359 71.20 136.85 -22.44
CA TYR A 359 69.75 136.93 -22.29
C TYR A 359 69.29 138.40 -22.40
N GLU A 360 68.57 138.73 -23.48
CA GLU A 360 67.92 140.02 -23.87
C GLU A 360 68.71 141.06 -24.71
N GLU A 361 68.04 141.60 -25.75
CA GLU A 361 68.58 142.55 -26.75
C GLU A 361 68.94 143.93 -26.17
N ASP A 362 68.31 144.36 -25.08
CA ASP A 362 68.48 145.72 -24.52
C ASP A 362 69.57 145.83 -23.43
N ARG A 363 70.28 144.73 -23.09
CA ARG A 363 71.40 144.71 -22.10
C ARG A 363 71.09 145.35 -20.73
N THR A 364 69.82 145.57 -20.41
CA THR A 364 69.34 146.08 -19.11
C THR A 364 68.67 144.94 -18.35
N LEU A 365 69.20 144.62 -17.17
CA LEU A 365 68.68 143.57 -16.28
C LEU A 365 67.27 143.92 -15.77
N SER A 366 66.23 143.26 -16.27
CA SER A 366 64.96 143.11 -15.55
C SER A 366 64.61 141.63 -15.38
N ILE A 367 65.41 140.91 -14.59
CA ILE A 367 64.92 139.65 -14.01
C ILE A 367 64.03 140.04 -12.84
N GLU A 368 62.76 140.30 -13.11
CA GLU A 368 61.71 140.45 -12.10
C GLU A 368 61.25 139.10 -11.52
N GLY A 369 62.01 138.01 -11.74
CA GLY A 369 61.69 136.66 -11.27
C GLY A 369 62.69 136.06 -10.26
N THR A 370 62.17 135.27 -9.32
CA THR A 370 62.89 134.48 -8.31
C THR A 370 63.68 133.29 -8.93
N LEU A 371 64.63 132.69 -8.20
CA LEU A 371 65.41 131.51 -8.66
C LEU A 371 64.54 130.36 -9.20
N PRO A 372 63.37 130.03 -8.60
CA PRO A 372 62.44 129.04 -9.15
C PRO A 372 61.87 129.43 -10.52
N GLU A 373 61.56 130.71 -10.76
CA GLU A 373 61.05 131.18 -12.06
C GLU A 373 62.13 131.13 -13.13
N PHE A 374 63.36 131.51 -12.77
CA PHE A 374 64.52 131.36 -13.65
C PHE A 374 64.76 129.89 -14.01
N TRP A 375 64.81 128.99 -13.02
CA TRP A 375 64.96 127.54 -13.25
C TRP A 375 63.79 126.97 -14.07
N GLY A 376 62.58 127.46 -13.81
CA GLY A 376 61.37 127.09 -14.54
C GLY A 376 61.46 127.45 -16.01
N LYS A 377 61.95 128.66 -16.34
CA LYS A 377 62.17 129.11 -17.73
C LYS A 377 63.18 128.21 -18.45
N LEU A 378 64.34 127.94 -17.84
CA LEU A 378 65.37 127.05 -18.42
C LEU A 378 64.83 125.64 -18.73
N CYS A 379 64.00 125.09 -17.84
CA CYS A 379 63.35 123.80 -18.05
C CYS A 379 62.19 123.85 -19.05
N SER A 380 61.58 125.02 -19.27
CA SER A 380 60.46 125.19 -20.20
C SER A 380 60.97 125.11 -21.64
N ASP A 381 62.01 125.87 -21.97
CA ASP A 381 62.57 125.92 -23.32
C ASP A 381 63.06 124.53 -23.78
N GLU A 382 63.69 123.76 -22.88
CA GLU A 382 64.07 122.37 -23.13
C GLU A 382 62.85 121.48 -23.44
N ARG A 383 61.79 121.60 -22.63
CA ARG A 383 60.56 120.83 -22.84
C ARG A 383 59.87 121.22 -24.15
N GLU A 384 59.87 122.50 -24.50
CA GLU A 384 59.33 122.98 -25.77
C GLU A 384 60.13 122.48 -26.97
N LEU A 385 61.47 122.50 -26.91
CA LEU A 385 62.32 121.93 -27.95
C LEU A 385 62.06 120.43 -28.14
N ILE A 386 62.02 119.65 -27.05
CA ILE A 386 61.69 118.21 -27.11
C ILE A 386 60.29 118.00 -27.72
N LYS A 387 59.34 118.89 -27.41
CA LYS A 387 57.98 118.83 -27.97
C LYS A 387 57.95 119.20 -29.47
N LYS A 388 58.72 120.20 -29.92
CA LYS A 388 58.87 120.54 -31.34
C LYS A 388 59.51 119.37 -32.11
N ILE A 389 60.59 118.78 -31.60
CA ILE A 389 61.27 117.62 -32.20
C ILE A 389 60.35 116.40 -32.27
N SER A 390 59.70 116.03 -31.17
CA SER A 390 58.83 114.84 -31.13
C SER A 390 57.60 114.94 -32.06
N ARG A 391 57.28 116.15 -32.53
CA ARG A 391 56.18 116.42 -33.48
C ARG A 391 56.69 116.89 -34.85
N SER A 392 57.99 116.77 -35.14
CA SER A 392 58.60 117.34 -36.34
C SER A 392 57.89 116.86 -37.62
N ASN A 393 57.63 115.56 -37.74
CA ASN A 393 56.89 114.99 -38.89
C ASN A 393 55.51 115.64 -39.14
N THR A 394 54.83 116.13 -38.10
CA THR A 394 53.53 116.80 -38.24
C THR A 394 53.69 118.29 -38.55
N LEU A 395 54.67 118.94 -37.91
CA LEU A 395 54.92 120.38 -38.04
C LEU A 395 55.63 120.74 -39.34
N GLU A 396 56.52 119.89 -39.83
CA GLU A 396 57.18 120.02 -41.13
C GLU A 396 56.16 120.04 -42.28
N VAL A 397 55.16 119.15 -42.22
CA VAL A 397 54.08 119.07 -43.21
C VAL A 397 53.12 120.26 -43.09
N GLN A 398 52.86 120.74 -41.87
CA GLN A 398 51.97 121.87 -41.63
C GLN A 398 52.56 123.21 -42.10
N ASN A 399 53.87 123.41 -41.93
CA ASN A 399 54.55 124.64 -42.33
C ASN A 399 54.89 124.68 -43.83
N GLY A 400 54.89 123.53 -44.52
CA GLY A 400 55.07 123.45 -45.97
C GLY A 400 56.49 123.72 -46.48
N ASP A 401 57.41 124.07 -45.58
CA ASP A 401 58.84 124.29 -45.85
C ASP A 401 59.68 123.62 -44.76
N VAL A 402 60.34 122.52 -45.15
CA VAL A 402 61.14 121.68 -44.25
C VAL A 402 62.44 122.39 -43.86
N GLU A 403 63.07 123.12 -44.78
CA GLU A 403 64.38 123.75 -44.53
C GLU A 403 64.24 124.91 -43.54
N ALA A 404 63.20 125.73 -43.69
CA ALA A 404 62.89 126.80 -42.76
C ALA A 404 62.59 126.28 -41.34
N PHE A 405 61.83 125.18 -41.21
CA PHE A 405 61.53 124.58 -39.90
C PHE A 405 62.79 124.14 -39.16
N TRP A 406 63.69 123.41 -39.83
CA TRP A 406 64.94 122.94 -39.20
C TRP A 406 65.92 124.08 -38.91
N SER A 407 65.93 125.15 -39.70
CA SER A 407 66.72 126.35 -39.40
C SER A 407 66.25 127.05 -38.13
N GLU A 408 64.94 127.25 -37.93
CA GLU A 408 64.36 127.82 -36.70
C GLU A 408 64.65 126.93 -35.48
N LEU A 409 64.61 125.61 -35.67
CA LEU A 409 64.94 124.65 -34.63
C LEU A 409 66.41 124.74 -34.21
N GLY A 410 67.30 125.09 -35.14
CA GLY A 410 68.73 125.29 -34.88
C GLY A 410 69.01 126.36 -33.83
N GLU A 411 68.30 127.49 -33.87
CA GLU A 411 68.39 128.53 -32.85
C GLU A 411 67.87 128.02 -31.49
N SER A 412 66.74 127.30 -31.49
CA SER A 412 66.18 126.69 -30.28
C SER A 412 67.15 125.68 -29.62
N PHE A 413 67.91 124.91 -30.41
CA PHE A 413 68.95 124.02 -29.90
C PHE A 413 70.11 124.77 -29.22
N ALA A 414 70.52 125.91 -29.78
CA ALA A 414 71.56 126.74 -29.19
C ALA A 414 71.10 127.30 -27.84
N ASP A 415 69.86 127.79 -27.74
CA ASP A 415 69.28 128.30 -26.50
C ASP A 415 69.17 127.23 -25.41
N VAL A 416 68.71 126.02 -25.75
CA VAL A 416 68.61 124.93 -24.78
C VAL A 416 69.99 124.48 -24.29
N ARG A 417 71.02 124.50 -25.14
CA ARG A 417 72.40 124.22 -24.72
C ARG A 417 72.88 125.25 -23.70
N ILE A 418 72.65 126.53 -23.97
CA ILE A 418 72.96 127.64 -23.03
C ILE A 418 72.22 127.43 -21.71
N ASN A 419 70.94 127.05 -21.76
CA ASN A 419 70.12 126.79 -20.58
C ASN A 419 70.62 125.58 -19.76
N LEU A 420 71.13 124.53 -20.40
CA LEU A 420 71.74 123.37 -19.75
C LEU A 420 73.03 123.75 -19.01
N GLU A 421 73.90 124.55 -19.63
CA GLU A 421 75.11 125.07 -19.00
C GLU A 421 74.78 125.93 -17.77
N ALA A 422 73.73 126.77 -17.86
CA ALA A 422 73.22 127.54 -16.73
C ALA A 422 72.74 126.67 -15.56
N ARG A 423 72.00 125.58 -15.85
CA ARG A 423 71.52 124.64 -14.84
C ARG A 423 72.66 123.85 -14.17
N LEU A 424 73.64 123.38 -14.94
CA LEU A 424 74.82 122.69 -14.40
C LEU A 424 75.60 123.58 -13.43
N PHE A 425 75.80 124.85 -13.78
CA PHE A 425 76.46 125.80 -12.89
C PHE A 425 75.68 126.00 -11.59
N MET A 426 74.36 126.17 -11.66
CA MET A 426 73.51 126.31 -10.46
C MET A 426 73.55 125.06 -9.58
N LEU A 427 73.54 123.86 -10.16
CA LEU A 427 73.69 122.61 -9.41
C LEU A 427 75.05 122.53 -8.71
N GLY A 428 76.13 122.95 -9.37
CA GLY A 428 77.45 123.06 -8.74
C GLY A 428 77.45 124.02 -7.55
N MET A 429 76.82 125.19 -7.72
CA MET A 429 76.67 126.15 -6.62
C MET A 429 75.86 125.58 -5.44
N LEU A 430 74.76 124.85 -5.69
CA LEU A 430 73.96 124.22 -4.64
C LEU A 430 74.72 123.09 -3.93
N HIS A 431 75.46 122.27 -4.69
CA HIS A 431 76.34 121.25 -4.16
C HIS A 431 77.37 121.85 -3.20
N ASP A 432 78.05 122.92 -3.61
CA ASP A 432 79.06 123.58 -2.79
C ASP A 432 78.46 124.16 -1.50
N ILE A 433 77.27 124.77 -1.57
CA ILE A 433 76.56 125.25 -0.39
C ILE A 433 76.20 124.08 0.55
N PHE A 434 75.72 122.97 -0.01
CA PHE A 434 75.31 121.81 0.79
C PHE A 434 76.49 121.20 1.53
N PHE A 435 77.61 120.97 0.86
CA PHE A 435 78.82 120.38 1.46
C PHE A 435 79.64 121.35 2.31
N GLN A 436 79.54 122.67 2.12
CA GLN A 436 80.11 123.65 3.06
C GLN A 436 79.43 123.64 4.44
N VAL A 437 78.17 123.19 4.52
CA VAL A 437 77.42 123.13 5.78
C VAL A 437 77.73 121.86 6.58
N PHE A 438 78.23 120.79 5.94
CA PHE A 438 78.74 119.60 6.60
C PHE A 438 80.15 119.85 7.16
N SER A 439 80.26 119.94 8.49
CA SER A 439 81.54 119.85 9.21
C SER A 439 81.63 118.49 9.91
N GLU A 440 82.84 117.93 10.10
CA GLU A 440 83.06 116.61 10.75
C GLU A 440 82.31 116.46 12.09
N ASP A 441 82.13 117.57 12.83
CA ASP A 441 81.39 117.61 14.09
C ASP A 441 79.88 117.25 13.98
N THR A 442 79.26 117.42 12.80
CA THR A 442 77.84 117.07 12.59
C THR A 442 77.60 115.57 12.41
N LEU A 443 78.66 114.77 12.27
CA LEU A 443 78.60 113.31 12.11
C LEU A 443 79.01 112.53 13.37
N ALA A 444 79.37 113.20 14.47
CA ALA A 444 79.76 112.55 15.72
C ALA A 444 78.59 111.80 16.39
N ALA A 445 78.88 110.65 17.02
CA ALA A 445 77.86 109.82 17.69
C ALA A 445 77.30 110.50 18.95
N PRO A 446 75.98 110.44 19.21
CA PRO A 446 75.38 111.04 20.41
C PRO A 446 75.87 110.31 21.67
N VAL A 447 76.39 111.07 22.63
CA VAL A 447 76.73 110.56 23.96
C VAL A 447 75.43 110.31 24.74
N LEU A 448 75.08 109.04 24.94
CA LEU A 448 73.91 108.67 25.74
C LEU A 448 74.17 108.98 27.24
N PRO A 449 73.25 109.67 27.93
CA PRO A 449 73.37 109.88 29.37
C PRO A 449 73.13 108.57 30.15
N PRO A 450 73.82 108.35 31.29
CA PRO A 450 73.76 107.08 32.02
C PRO A 450 72.35 106.80 32.57
N ALA A 451 71.93 105.54 32.46
CA ALA A 451 70.60 105.07 32.85
C ALA A 451 70.35 105.25 34.36
N LYS A 452 69.20 105.83 34.72
CA LYS A 452 68.72 105.90 36.12
C LYS A 452 68.27 104.51 36.59
N ALA A 453 68.77 104.09 37.74
CA ALA A 453 68.46 102.81 38.38
C ALA A 453 66.94 102.62 38.65
N ARG A 454 66.44 101.41 38.38
CA ARG A 454 65.08 100.97 38.70
C ARG A 454 64.84 100.99 40.21
N LYS A 455 63.70 101.52 40.65
CA LYS A 455 63.20 101.28 42.01
C LYS A 455 62.31 100.02 42.00
N ASN A 456 62.56 99.16 42.98
CA ASN A 456 61.86 97.90 43.26
C ASN A 456 60.37 98.10 43.54
#